data_AF-A0A928U4W5-F1
#
_entry.id   AF-A0A928U4W5-F1
#
_cell.length_a   1.000
_cell.length_b   1.000
_cell.length_c   1.000
_cell.angle_alpha   90.00
_cell.angle_beta   90.00
_cell.angle_gamma   90.00
#
_symmetry.space_group_name_H-M   'P 1'
#
loop_
_entity.id
_entity.type
_entity.pdbx_description
1 polymer ?
#
loop_
_entity_poly.entity_id
_entity_poly.type
_entity_poly.pdbx_seq_one_letter_code
_entity_poly.pdbx_strand_id
1 'polypeptide(L)'
;MKEVYDFSQGRRGAIDPLPPGKSRITIRLDNGVIEWFGVQVENAGGGNYQTLINQALREYIWQNQEAWEDTLRHVIREELRPTIQEAVVK
;
A
#
# COMPACT_ATOMS: atom_id res chain seq x y z
N MET A 1 -31.67 27.66 -7.79
CA MET A 1 -30.62 27.27 -8.76
C MET A 1 -30.58 28.34 -9.84
N LYS A 2 -29.42 28.85 -10.27
CA LYS A 2 -29.37 29.89 -11.31
C LYS A 2 -29.54 29.28 -12.70
N GLU A 3 -30.18 30.03 -13.60
CA GLU A 3 -30.44 29.60 -14.99
C GLU A 3 -29.17 29.55 -15.84
N VAL A 4 -28.16 30.40 -15.55
CA VAL A 4 -26.88 30.42 -16.28
C VAL A 4 -25.71 30.62 -15.32
N TYR A 5 -24.64 29.86 -15.53
CA TYR A 5 -23.35 30.01 -14.85
C TYR A 5 -22.27 30.35 -15.88
N ASP A 6 -21.51 31.41 -15.63
CA ASP A 6 -20.35 31.79 -16.44
C ASP A 6 -19.10 31.05 -15.94
N PHE A 7 -18.51 30.24 -16.82
CA PHE A 7 -17.29 29.46 -16.57
C PHE A 7 -16.10 29.95 -17.41
N SER A 8 -16.17 31.15 -17.98
CA SER A 8 -15.11 31.73 -18.83
C SER A 8 -13.75 31.82 -18.15
N GLN A 9 -13.71 31.90 -16.81
CA GLN A 9 -12.48 31.93 -16.00
C GLN A 9 -12.16 30.57 -15.33
N GLY A 10 -12.89 29.51 -15.70
CA GLY A 10 -12.68 28.18 -15.14
C GLY A 10 -11.34 27.60 -15.58
N ARG A 11 -10.43 27.34 -14.63
CA ARG A 11 -9.21 26.56 -14.91
C ARG A 11 -9.55 25.08 -14.97
N ARG A 12 -9.23 24.42 -16.08
CA ARG A 12 -9.29 22.96 -16.20
C ARG A 12 -8.12 22.36 -15.42
N GLY A 13 -8.41 21.53 -14.44
CA GLY A 13 -7.41 20.85 -13.62
C GLY A 13 -8.07 20.00 -12.55
N ALA A 14 -7.31 19.10 -11.93
CA ALA A 14 -7.79 18.40 -10.75
C ALA A 14 -8.04 19.44 -9.65
N ILE A 15 -9.26 19.44 -9.09
CA ILE A 15 -9.63 20.35 -7.98
C ILE A 15 -8.78 20.04 -6.74
N ASP A 16 -8.26 18.82 -6.65
CA ASP A 16 -7.38 18.37 -5.57
C ASP A 16 -6.11 17.75 -6.17
N PRO A 17 -4.94 18.42 -6.09
CA PRO A 17 -3.68 17.83 -6.53
C PRO A 17 -3.36 16.62 -5.66
N LEU A 18 -2.89 15.52 -6.28
CA LEU A 18 -2.52 14.34 -5.51
C LEU A 18 -1.46 14.69 -4.46
N PRO A 19 -1.61 14.22 -3.21
CA PRO A 19 -0.57 14.37 -2.22
C PRO A 19 0.74 13.77 -2.73
N PRO A 20 1.90 14.41 -2.46
CA PRO A 20 3.20 13.89 -2.87
C PRO A 20 3.38 12.45 -2.36
N GLY A 21 3.92 11.57 -3.21
CA GLY A 21 4.15 10.16 -2.89
C GLY A 21 2.94 9.23 -3.08
N LYS A 22 1.82 9.72 -3.63
CA LYS A 22 0.67 8.88 -4.03
C LYS A 22 0.49 8.90 -5.55
N SER A 23 0.40 7.71 -6.14
CA SER A 23 0.10 7.55 -7.57
C SER A 23 -1.36 7.18 -7.77
N ARG A 24 -2.05 7.86 -8.68
CA ARG A 24 -3.41 7.47 -9.08
C ARG A 24 -3.32 6.23 -9.97
N ILE A 25 -3.96 5.15 -9.55
CA ILE A 25 -4.05 3.92 -10.33
C ILE A 25 -5.52 3.54 -10.55
N THR A 26 -5.78 2.80 -11.61
CA THR A 26 -7.08 2.14 -11.83
C THR A 26 -6.89 0.66 -11.56
N ILE A 27 -7.52 0.15 -10.49
CA ILE A 27 -7.47 -1.26 -10.11
C ILE A 27 -8.89 -1.77 -9.91
N ARG A 28 -9.10 -3.07 -10.17
CA ARG A 28 -10.35 -3.76 -9.81
C ARG A 28 -10.14 -4.39 -8.44
N LEU A 29 -11.06 -4.15 -7.52
CA LEU A 29 -11.13 -4.78 -6.21
C LEU A 29 -12.48 -5.46 -6.08
N ASP A 30 -12.54 -6.54 -5.32
CA ASP A 30 -13.80 -7.24 -5.06
C ASP A 30 -14.75 -6.35 -4.25
N ASN A 31 -16.03 -6.45 -4.56
CA ASN A 31 -17.06 -5.65 -3.89
C ASN A 31 -17.05 -5.89 -2.37
N GLY A 32 -16.88 -7.15 -1.94
CA GLY A 32 -16.83 -7.48 -0.51
C GLY A 32 -15.67 -6.81 0.23
N VAL A 33 -14.53 -6.58 -0.45
CA VAL A 33 -13.39 -5.85 0.14
C VAL A 33 -13.76 -4.38 0.31
N ILE A 34 -14.33 -3.75 -0.73
CA ILE A 34 -14.75 -2.35 -0.68
C ILE A 34 -15.82 -2.14 0.40
N GLU A 35 -16.83 -3.01 0.46
CA GLU A 35 -17.91 -2.98 1.45
C GLU A 35 -17.37 -3.14 2.86
N TRP A 36 -16.47 -4.11 3.09
CA TRP A 36 -15.90 -4.34 4.41
C TRP A 36 -15.16 -3.10 4.93
N PHE A 37 -14.28 -2.50 4.11
CA PHE A 37 -13.57 -1.28 4.48
C PHE A 37 -14.49 -0.06 4.59
N GLY A 38 -15.57 -0.01 3.80
CA GLY A 38 -16.61 1.02 3.91
C GLY A 38 -17.27 1.01 5.28
N VAL A 39 -17.72 -0.16 5.74
CA VAL A 39 -18.33 -0.34 7.07
C VAL A 39 -17.36 0.05 8.19
N GLN A 40 -16.08 -0.29 8.08
CA GLN A 40 -15.08 0.11 9.09
C GLN A 40 -14.97 1.63 9.22
N VAL A 41 -15.01 2.35 8.10
CA VAL A 41 -14.91 3.81 8.07
C VAL A 41 -16.18 4.46 8.61
N GLU A 42 -17.36 3.93 8.26
CA GLU A 42 -18.63 4.41 8.77
C GLU A 42 -18.70 4.27 10.30
N ASN A 43 -18.29 3.11 10.82
CA ASN A 43 -18.23 2.85 12.27
C ASN A 43 -17.25 3.77 13.00
N ALA A 44 -16.18 4.21 12.34
CA ALA A 44 -15.19 5.14 12.90
C ALA A 44 -15.64 6.62 12.89
N GLY A 45 -16.88 6.91 12.45
CA GLY A 45 -17.40 8.28 12.37
C GLY A 45 -17.08 8.99 11.05
N GLY A 46 -16.75 8.23 10.00
CA GLY A 46 -16.41 8.75 8.67
C GLY A 46 -14.91 8.70 8.37
N GLY A 47 -14.55 8.92 7.10
CA GLY A 47 -13.17 8.83 6.64
C GLY A 47 -13.03 8.33 5.21
N ASN A 48 -11.83 7.88 4.83
CA ASN A 48 -11.53 7.40 3.48
C ASN A 48 -11.14 5.92 3.50
N TYR A 49 -11.98 5.05 2.93
CA TYR A 49 -11.72 3.62 2.81
C TYR A 49 -10.43 3.31 2.05
N GLN A 50 -10.01 4.20 1.13
CA GLN A 50 -8.75 4.07 0.40
C GLN A 50 -7.54 4.17 1.34
N THR A 51 -7.65 4.91 2.44
CA THR A 51 -6.58 5.00 3.44
C THR A 51 -6.40 3.65 4.15
N LEU A 52 -7.50 3.01 4.54
CA LEU A 52 -7.45 1.71 5.20
C LEU A 52 -6.94 0.60 4.26
N ILE A 53 -7.40 0.61 3.00
CA ILE A 53 -6.90 -0.33 1.99
C ILE A 53 -5.39 -0.17 1.81
N ASN A 54 -4.90 1.07 1.67
CA ASN A 54 -3.46 1.32 1.52
C ASN A 54 -2.67 0.90 2.77
N GLN A 55 -3.23 1.10 3.96
CA GLN A 55 -2.60 0.68 5.21
C GLN A 55 -2.48 -0.85 5.27
N ALA A 56 -3.55 -1.58 4.93
CA ALA A 56 -3.54 -3.04 4.87
C ALA A 56 -2.51 -3.56 3.85
N LEU A 57 -2.40 -2.92 2.68
CA LEU A 57 -1.38 -3.26 1.68
C LEU A 57 0.05 -3.03 2.21
N ARG A 58 0.28 -1.96 2.96
CA ARG A 58 1.58 -1.68 3.58
C ARG A 58 1.93 -2.72 4.65
N GLU A 59 0.97 -3.08 5.49
CA GLU A 59 1.14 -4.10 6.52
C GLU A 59 1.45 -5.47 5.90
N TYR A 60 0.75 -5.82 4.82
CA TYR A 60 1.06 -7.04 4.07
C TYR A 60 2.48 -7.04 3.49
N ILE A 61 2.93 -5.91 2.93
CA ILE A 61 4.31 -5.77 2.45
C ILE A 61 5.30 -5.94 3.59
N TRP A 62 5.07 -5.31 4.74
CA TRP A 62 5.93 -5.40 5.91
C TRP A 62 6.05 -6.84 6.43
N GLN A 63 4.91 -7.50 6.65
CA GLN A 63 4.87 -8.87 7.15
C GLN A 63 5.57 -9.84 6.20
N ASN A 64 5.41 -9.64 4.89
CA ASN A 64 6.17 -10.41 3.92
C ASN A 64 7.66 -10.05 3.98
N GLN A 65 8.06 -8.78 4.01
CA GLN A 65 9.49 -8.44 4.09
C GLN A 65 10.18 -9.09 5.28
N GLU A 66 9.56 -9.11 6.47
CA GLU A 66 10.12 -9.82 7.64
C GLU A 66 10.24 -11.32 7.39
N ALA A 67 9.22 -11.97 6.82
CA ALA A 67 9.28 -13.38 6.48
C ALA A 67 10.37 -13.71 5.44
N TRP A 68 10.58 -12.82 4.47
CA TRP A 68 11.61 -12.97 3.44
C TRP A 68 13.01 -12.70 3.99
N GLU A 69 13.19 -11.73 4.90
CA GLU A 69 14.46 -11.49 5.58
C GLU A 69 14.88 -12.66 6.47
N ASP A 70 13.95 -13.24 7.23
CA ASP A 70 14.24 -14.42 8.05
C ASP A 70 14.59 -15.63 7.18
N THR A 71 13.89 -15.81 6.07
CA THR A 71 14.21 -16.85 5.07
C THR A 71 15.60 -16.62 4.47
N LEU A 72 15.93 -15.39 4.07
CA LEU A 72 17.25 -15.02 3.54
C LEU A 72 18.36 -15.22 4.59
N ARG A 73 18.14 -14.81 5.85
CA ARG A 73 19.09 -15.04 6.95
C ARG A 73 19.31 -16.52 7.21
N HIS A 74 18.26 -17.34 7.11
CA HIS A 74 18.36 -18.79 7.24
C HIS A 74 19.22 -19.38 6.12
N VAL A 75 18.89 -19.08 4.86
CA VAL A 75 19.63 -19.58 3.69
C VAL A 75 21.08 -19.10 3.70
N ILE A 76 21.35 -17.82 3.97
CA ILE A 76 22.71 -17.28 4.07
C ILE A 76 23.51 -17.99 5.17
N ARG A 77 22.88 -18.28 6.31
CA ARG A 77 23.52 -18.99 7.43
C ARG A 77 23.76 -20.46 7.11
N GLU A 78 22.87 -21.11 6.38
CA GLU A 78 23.03 -22.49 5.92
C GLU A 78 24.14 -22.62 4.86
N GLU A 79 24.27 -21.66 3.94
CA GLU A 79 25.29 -21.68 2.87
C GLU A 79 26.68 -21.19 3.35
N LEU A 80 26.74 -20.27 4.33
CA LEU A 80 28.02 -19.78 4.87
C LEU A 80 28.66 -20.71 5.91
N ARG A 81 27.89 -21.55 6.60
CA ARG A 81 28.43 -22.51 7.60
C ARG A 81 29.38 -23.56 7.01
N PRO A 82 29.06 -24.24 5.88
CA PRO A 82 29.97 -25.18 5.23
C PRO A 82 31.26 -24.49 4.79
N THR A 83 31.14 -23.26 4.28
CA THR A 83 32.26 -22.52 3.66
C THR A 83 33.30 -22.07 4.71
N ILE A 84 32.86 -21.68 5.92
CA ILE A 84 33.79 -21.30 7.00
C ILE A 84 34.42 -22.54 7.65
N GLN A 85 33.72 -23.68 7.68
CA GLN A 85 34.28 -24.92 8.25
C GLN A 85 35.41 -25.50 7.39
N GLU A 86 35.33 -25.41 6.06
CA GLU A 86 36.40 -25.83 5.15
C GLU A 86 37.64 -24.92 5.20
N ALA A 87 37.45 -23.61 5.48
CA ALA A 87 38.53 -22.65 5.57
C ALA A 87 39.37 -22.75 6.87
N VAL A 88 38.85 -23.42 7.90
CA VAL A 88 39.52 -23.58 9.21
C VAL A 88 40.25 -24.93 9.34
N VAL A 89 40.02 -25.87 8.40
CA VAL A 89 40.61 -27.24 8.43
C VAL A 89 41.77 -27.42 7.42
N LYS A 90 42.11 -26.39 6.64
CA LYS A 90 43.35 -26.32 5.84
C LYS A 90 44.38 -25.44 6.51
#